data_AF-A0A973XTW5-F1
#
_entry.id   AF-A0A973XTW5-F1
#
_cell.length_a   1.000
_cell.length_b   1.000
_cell.length_c   1.000
_cell.angle_alpha   90.00
_cell.angle_beta   90.00
_cell.angle_gamma   90.00
#
_symmetry.space_group_name_H-M   'P 1'
#
loop_
_entity.id
_entity.type
_entity.pdbx_description
1 polymer ?
#
loop_
_entity_poly.entity_id
_entity_poly.type
_entity_poly.pdbx_seq_one_letter_code
_entity_poly.pdbx_strand_id
1 'polypeptide(L)'
;MPEETQEVEPVEEPQEPETAPEAEGTEEEPFDRARAEAKIKKANSEAKSLRERLKELEPLARKAKELEDAQKSEQERLTEQLTAAEERAAKAVRTAVGAKVEALASADFADPEDAAGALDLAAYVDENGAIDTDGIKRDLADLLKRKPHWAKPSDTGPRRPAPDRTQGSSGNGNRTSSDPGEIFAGLMTQALKGR
;
A
#
# COMPACT_ATOMS: atom_id res chain seq x y z
N MET A 1 -55.61 -7.56 -20.12
CA MET A 1 -56.44 -8.73 -19.83
C MET A 1 -55.61 -9.71 -19.03
N PRO A 2 -56.04 -10.16 -17.84
CA PRO A 2 -57.29 -9.81 -17.17
C PRO A 2 -57.21 -8.41 -16.50
N GLU A 3 -57.73 -8.29 -15.27
CA GLU A 3 -58.16 -7.12 -14.48
C GLU A 3 -57.01 -6.53 -13.61
N GLU A 4 -57.05 -5.38 -12.91
CA GLU A 4 -58.09 -4.54 -12.27
C GLU A 4 -58.51 -4.96 -10.84
N THR A 5 -57.93 -4.29 -9.83
CA THR A 5 -58.56 -4.11 -8.51
C THR A 5 -58.15 -2.73 -7.97
N GLN A 6 -58.98 -1.73 -8.28
CA GLN A 6 -58.97 -0.47 -7.54
C GLN A 6 -59.58 -0.74 -6.16
N GLU A 7 -58.80 -0.57 -5.09
CA GLU A 7 -59.38 -0.36 -3.77
C GLU A 7 -59.47 1.14 -3.48
N VAL A 8 -60.73 1.53 -3.36
CA VAL A 8 -61.32 2.86 -3.28
C VAL A 8 -60.78 3.65 -2.08
N GLU A 9 -60.60 4.97 -2.27
CA GLU A 9 -60.36 5.92 -1.19
C GLU A 9 -61.46 5.84 -0.11
N PRO A 10 -61.13 5.62 1.18
CA PRO A 10 -61.94 6.21 2.23
C PRO A 10 -61.65 7.71 2.21
N VAL A 11 -62.63 8.49 1.74
CA VAL A 11 -62.62 9.96 1.91
C VAL A 11 -62.50 10.26 3.39
N GLU A 12 -61.33 10.73 3.84
CA GLU A 12 -61.23 11.37 5.15
C GLU A 12 -62.08 12.63 5.11
N GLU A 13 -63.25 12.56 5.75
CA GLU A 13 -64.01 13.73 6.14
C GLU A 13 -63.06 14.68 6.88
N PRO A 14 -63.11 16.01 6.64
CA PRO A 14 -62.40 16.95 7.46
C PRO A 14 -63.02 16.93 8.86
N GLN A 15 -62.51 16.05 9.72
CA GLN A 15 -62.77 16.10 11.15
C GLN A 15 -62.27 17.47 11.61
N GLU A 16 -63.24 18.35 11.88
CA GLU A 16 -63.02 19.59 12.60
C GLU A 16 -62.20 19.22 13.85
N PRO A 17 -61.04 19.85 14.11
CA PRO A 17 -60.31 19.58 15.33
C PRO A 17 -61.25 19.90 16.48
N GLU A 18 -61.63 18.86 17.23
CA GLU A 18 -62.57 18.93 18.34
C GLU A 18 -62.24 20.16 19.19
N THR A 19 -63.29 20.91 19.52
CA THR A 19 -63.23 22.13 20.31
C THR A 19 -62.22 21.96 21.43
N ALA A 20 -61.13 22.74 21.37
CA ALA A 20 -60.11 22.73 22.41
C ALA A 20 -60.82 22.79 23.76
N PRO A 21 -60.50 21.89 24.73
CA PRO A 21 -61.30 21.74 25.93
C PRO A 21 -61.48 23.12 26.55
N GLU A 22 -62.74 23.59 26.55
CA GLU A 22 -63.09 24.86 27.18
C GLU A 22 -62.51 24.80 28.58
N ALA A 23 -61.73 25.81 28.94
CA ALA A 23 -61.11 25.85 30.25
C ALA A 23 -62.23 25.90 31.29
N GLU A 24 -62.59 24.73 31.83
CA GLU A 24 -63.52 24.58 32.94
C GLU A 24 -63.12 25.61 33.99
N GLY A 25 -64.04 26.53 34.27
CA GLY A 25 -63.72 27.78 34.92
C GLY A 25 -63.00 27.55 36.24
N THR A 26 -61.68 27.69 36.24
CA THR A 26 -60.93 27.97 37.46
C THR A 26 -61.54 29.25 38.00
N GLU A 27 -62.26 29.13 39.12
CA GLU A 27 -62.83 30.25 39.86
C GLU A 27 -61.85 31.41 39.84
N GLU A 28 -62.28 32.57 39.33
CA GLU A 28 -61.39 33.72 39.18
C GLU A 28 -60.99 34.24 40.57
N GLU A 29 -59.94 33.66 41.16
CA GLU A 29 -59.23 34.25 42.28
C GLU A 29 -58.90 35.69 41.86
N PRO A 30 -59.37 36.71 42.61
CA PRO A 30 -59.18 38.10 42.20
C PRO A 30 -57.68 38.35 42.06
N PHE A 31 -57.27 38.88 40.89
CA PHE A 31 -55.86 39.03 40.50
C PHE A 31 -55.03 39.68 41.61
N ASP A 32 -54.35 38.85 42.40
CA ASP A 32 -53.49 39.30 43.48
C ASP A 32 -52.18 39.82 42.88
N ARG A 33 -52.22 41.12 42.59
CA ARG A 33 -51.10 41.90 42.07
C ARG A 33 -49.82 41.72 42.91
N ALA A 34 -49.93 41.55 44.24
CA ALA A 34 -48.76 41.36 45.09
C ALA A 34 -48.14 39.97 44.90
N ARG A 35 -48.96 38.90 44.80
CA ARG A 35 -48.49 37.56 44.40
C ARG A 35 -47.86 37.55 43.00
N ALA A 36 -48.45 38.26 42.04
CA ALA A 36 -47.93 38.35 40.67
C ALA A 36 -46.57 39.08 40.63
N GLU A 37 -46.46 40.25 41.26
CA GLU A 37 -45.21 41.01 41.37
C GLU A 37 -44.11 40.23 42.10
N ALA A 38 -44.45 39.46 43.15
CA ALA A 38 -43.51 38.58 43.84
C ALA A 38 -43.00 37.42 42.96
N LYS A 39 -43.88 36.77 42.19
CA LYS A 39 -43.50 35.73 41.21
C LYS A 39 -42.58 36.30 40.12
N ILE A 40 -42.91 37.47 39.56
CA ILE A 40 -42.11 38.16 38.55
C ILE A 40 -40.73 38.53 39.11
N LYS A 41 -40.66 39.06 40.33
CA LYS A 41 -39.40 39.40 41.01
C LYS A 41 -38.52 38.16 41.23
N LYS A 42 -39.12 37.02 41.65
CA LYS A 42 -38.42 35.74 41.80
C LYS A 42 -37.86 35.25 40.47
N ALA A 43 -38.69 35.14 39.42
CA ALA A 43 -38.27 34.71 38.09
C ALA A 43 -37.16 35.62 37.50
N ASN A 44 -37.25 36.93 37.70
CA ASN A 44 -36.21 37.87 37.28
C ASN A 44 -34.88 37.67 38.03
N SER A 45 -34.91 37.34 39.33
CA SER A 45 -33.70 37.03 40.10
C SER A 45 -33.06 35.70 39.68
N GLU A 46 -33.88 34.68 39.39
CA GLU A 46 -33.43 33.38 38.89
C GLU A 46 -32.80 33.55 37.50
N ALA A 47 -33.49 34.23 36.58
CA ALA A 47 -32.98 34.54 35.24
C ALA A 47 -31.69 35.38 35.28
N LYS A 48 -31.54 36.30 36.24
CA LYS A 48 -30.27 37.03 36.45
C LYS A 48 -29.15 36.07 36.88
N SER A 49 -29.38 35.23 37.88
CA SER A 49 -28.38 34.27 38.36
C SER A 49 -27.96 33.25 37.28
N LEU A 50 -28.89 32.83 36.42
CA LEU A 50 -28.61 31.95 35.29
C LEU A 50 -27.77 32.66 34.21
N ARG A 51 -28.06 33.93 33.90
CA ARG A 51 -27.24 34.75 32.98
C ARG A 51 -25.83 34.96 33.51
N GLU A 52 -25.67 35.19 34.80
CA GLU A 52 -24.36 35.34 35.45
C GLU A 52 -23.55 34.03 35.34
N ARG A 53 -24.15 32.89 35.69
CA ARG A 53 -23.52 31.56 35.53
C ARG A 53 -23.19 31.21 34.08
N LEU A 54 -24.07 31.50 33.13
CA LEU A 54 -23.79 31.29 31.70
C LEU A 54 -22.60 32.11 31.24
N LYS A 55 -22.50 33.37 31.66
CA LYS A 55 -21.38 34.26 31.33
C LYS A 55 -20.03 33.77 31.90
N GLU A 56 -20.04 33.04 33.00
CA GLU A 56 -18.87 32.38 33.58
C GLU A 56 -18.53 31.04 32.91
N LEU A 57 -19.55 30.25 32.54
CA LEU A 57 -19.39 28.93 31.92
C LEU A 57 -19.05 29.00 30.42
N GLU A 58 -19.58 29.96 29.68
CA GLU A 58 -19.28 30.16 28.25
C GLU A 58 -17.77 30.21 27.92
N PRO A 59 -16.93 31.05 28.57
CA PRO A 59 -15.50 31.08 28.25
C PRO A 59 -14.78 29.79 28.66
N LEU A 60 -15.25 29.06 29.67
CA LEU A 60 -14.70 27.75 30.05
C LEU A 60 -15.07 26.69 29.00
N ALA A 61 -16.31 26.67 28.52
CA ALA A 61 -16.77 25.77 27.47
C ALA A 61 -16.08 26.04 26.12
N ARG A 62 -15.78 27.30 25.80
CA ARG A 62 -14.97 27.65 24.60
C ARG A 62 -13.54 27.12 24.72
N LYS A 63 -12.86 27.35 25.84
CA LYS A 63 -11.52 26.81 26.11
C LYS A 63 -11.48 25.28 26.11
N ALA A 64 -12.51 24.61 26.64
CA ALA A 64 -12.61 23.16 26.60
C ALA A 64 -12.66 22.65 25.15
N LYS A 65 -13.49 23.26 24.30
CA LYS A 65 -13.54 22.94 22.86
C LYS A 65 -12.23 23.22 22.14
N GLU A 66 -11.61 24.37 22.38
CA GLU A 66 -10.29 24.72 21.81
C GLU A 66 -9.22 23.68 22.18
N LEU A 67 -9.21 23.18 23.42
CA LEU A 67 -8.30 22.13 23.86
C LEU A 67 -8.65 20.74 23.29
N GLU A 68 -9.92 20.39 23.20
CA GLU A 68 -10.36 19.14 22.58
C GLU A 68 -10.03 19.11 21.09
N ASP A 69 -10.25 20.20 20.37
CA ASP A 69 -9.99 20.30 18.93
C ASP A 69 -8.48 20.35 18.65
N ALA A 70 -7.70 21.02 19.50
CA ALA A 70 -6.24 20.92 19.48
C ALA A 70 -5.77 19.47 19.72
N GLN A 71 -6.28 18.78 20.74
CA GLN A 71 -5.92 17.39 21.04
C GLN A 71 -6.30 16.43 19.91
N LYS A 72 -7.48 16.60 19.28
CA LYS A 72 -7.87 15.82 18.09
C LYS A 72 -6.87 16.04 16.95
N SER A 73 -6.52 17.29 16.66
CA SER A 73 -5.54 17.61 15.61
C SER A 73 -4.12 17.08 15.90
N GLU A 74 -3.71 17.03 17.18
CA GLU A 74 -2.45 16.40 17.59
C GLU A 74 -2.51 14.88 17.47
N GLN A 75 -3.63 14.25 17.84
CA GLN A 75 -3.83 12.80 17.69
C GLN A 75 -3.85 12.37 16.22
N GLU A 76 -4.58 13.09 15.35
CA GLU A 76 -4.58 12.89 13.90
C GLU A 76 -3.15 12.98 13.36
N ARG A 77 -2.44 14.07 13.67
CA ARG A 77 -1.05 14.28 13.25
C ARG A 77 -0.08 13.22 13.80
N LEU A 78 -0.32 12.67 14.99
CA LEU A 78 0.49 11.58 15.55
C LEU A 78 0.19 10.23 14.88
N THR A 79 -1.08 9.94 14.57
CA THR A 79 -1.47 8.71 13.83
C THR A 79 -0.96 8.73 12.39
N GLU A 80 -0.98 9.87 11.70
CA GLU A 80 -0.33 10.05 10.39
C GLU A 80 1.19 9.83 10.45
N GLN A 81 1.86 10.33 11.49
CA GLN A 81 3.30 10.12 11.66
C GLN A 81 3.63 8.66 11.97
N LEU A 82 2.82 7.99 12.79
CA LEU A 82 2.98 6.61 13.18
C LEU A 82 2.77 5.67 11.97
N THR A 83 1.65 5.82 11.24
CA THR A 83 1.39 5.04 10.02
C THR A 83 2.45 5.25 8.95
N ALA A 84 2.90 6.50 8.74
CA ALA A 84 4.02 6.77 7.83
C ALA A 84 5.36 6.20 8.33
N ALA A 85 5.59 6.07 9.63
CA ALA A 85 6.76 5.41 10.19
C ALA A 85 6.70 3.88 10.01
N GLU A 86 5.56 3.26 10.29
CA GLU A 86 5.28 1.84 10.07
C GLU A 86 5.44 1.47 8.59
N GLU A 87 4.88 2.26 7.66
CA GLU A 87 5.07 2.05 6.23
C GLU A 87 6.55 2.07 5.82
N ARG A 88 7.33 3.05 6.33
CA ARG A 88 8.77 3.14 6.03
C ARG A 88 9.53 1.95 6.62
N ALA A 89 9.20 1.53 7.83
CA ALA A 89 9.79 0.36 8.48
C ALA A 89 9.47 -0.93 7.70
N ALA A 90 8.20 -1.15 7.33
CA ALA A 90 7.77 -2.29 6.54
C ALA A 90 8.42 -2.33 5.14
N LYS A 91 8.57 -1.17 4.49
CA LYS A 91 9.32 -1.04 3.21
C LYS A 91 10.80 -1.41 3.42
N ALA A 92 11.45 -0.86 4.44
CA ALA A 92 12.86 -1.14 4.75
C ALA A 92 13.12 -2.62 5.06
N VAL A 93 12.27 -3.26 5.88
CA VAL A 93 12.33 -4.69 6.19
C VAL A 93 12.18 -5.53 4.92
N ARG A 94 11.16 -5.26 4.08
CA ARG A 94 10.97 -5.97 2.81
C ARG A 94 12.19 -5.84 1.89
N THR A 95 12.78 -4.65 1.76
CA THR A 95 14.00 -4.46 0.96
C THR A 95 15.21 -5.19 1.55
N ALA A 96 15.34 -5.25 2.88
CA ALA A 96 16.44 -5.97 3.54
C ALA A 96 16.31 -7.50 3.36
N VAL A 97 15.09 -8.05 3.44
CA VAL A 97 14.84 -9.47 3.17
C VAL A 97 15.04 -9.78 1.69
N GLY A 98 14.51 -8.96 0.78
CA GLY A 98 14.71 -9.13 -0.68
C GLY A 98 16.19 -9.18 -1.05
N ALA A 99 16.96 -8.17 -0.64
CA ALA A 99 18.41 -8.14 -0.84
C ALA A 99 19.15 -9.33 -0.18
N LYS A 100 18.64 -9.85 0.94
CA LYS A 100 19.19 -11.06 1.58
C LYS A 100 18.88 -12.33 0.80
N VAL A 101 17.69 -12.45 0.23
CA VAL A 101 17.29 -13.55 -0.66
C VAL A 101 18.12 -13.50 -1.95
N GLU A 102 18.21 -12.35 -2.61
CA GLU A 102 19.03 -12.13 -3.81
C GLU A 102 20.51 -12.48 -3.56
N ALA A 103 21.08 -12.02 -2.44
CA ALA A 103 22.47 -12.33 -2.08
C ALA A 103 22.70 -13.84 -1.89
N LEU A 104 21.75 -14.57 -1.29
CA LEU A 104 21.83 -16.02 -1.14
C LEU A 104 21.59 -16.75 -2.47
N ALA A 105 20.66 -16.26 -3.30
CA ALA A 105 20.34 -16.83 -4.61
C ALA A 105 21.46 -16.63 -5.65
N SER A 106 22.28 -15.57 -5.53
CA SER A 106 23.34 -15.19 -6.48
C SER A 106 24.37 -16.30 -6.81
N ALA A 107 24.54 -17.27 -5.91
CA ALA A 107 25.39 -18.43 -6.12
C ALA A 107 24.80 -19.43 -7.12
N ASP A 108 23.53 -19.81 -6.92
CA ASP A 108 22.90 -20.98 -7.52
C ASP A 108 21.85 -20.67 -8.60
N PHE A 109 21.31 -19.45 -8.62
CA PHE A 109 20.29 -19.02 -9.58
C PHE A 109 20.92 -18.31 -10.79
N ALA A 110 20.27 -18.43 -11.95
CA ALA A 110 20.62 -17.69 -13.16
C ALA A 110 20.24 -16.20 -13.04
N ASP A 111 19.11 -15.93 -12.38
CA ASP A 111 18.64 -14.60 -12.01
C ASP A 111 18.23 -14.61 -10.51
N PRO A 112 18.86 -13.79 -9.65
CA PRO A 112 18.52 -13.71 -8.23
C PRO A 112 17.23 -12.93 -7.94
N GLU A 113 16.78 -12.03 -8.83
CA GLU A 113 15.54 -11.25 -8.64
C GLU A 113 14.30 -12.15 -8.82
N ASP A 114 14.34 -13.07 -9.79
CA ASP A 114 13.32 -14.12 -9.99
C ASP A 114 13.11 -14.98 -8.73
N ALA A 115 14.19 -15.23 -7.97
CA ALA A 115 14.14 -15.98 -6.73
C ALA A 115 13.44 -15.18 -5.61
N ALA A 116 13.76 -13.89 -5.47
CA ALA A 116 13.11 -13.00 -4.50
C ALA A 116 11.63 -12.75 -4.83
N GLY A 117 11.27 -12.65 -6.10
CA GLY A 117 9.87 -12.50 -6.54
C GLY A 117 9.01 -13.78 -6.39
N ALA A 118 9.62 -14.95 -6.16
CA ALA A 118 8.92 -16.22 -6.03
C ALA A 118 8.70 -16.71 -4.59
N LEU A 119 9.25 -16.01 -3.60
CA LEU A 119 9.15 -16.34 -2.18
C LEU A 119 8.34 -15.29 -1.41
N ASP A 120 7.70 -15.69 -0.32
CA ASP A 120 7.01 -14.74 0.57
C ASP A 120 8.01 -14.10 1.54
N LEU A 121 8.48 -12.89 1.18
CA LEU A 121 9.46 -12.14 1.97
C LEU A 121 8.99 -11.83 3.41
N ALA A 122 7.68 -11.83 3.69
CA ALA A 122 7.16 -11.58 5.03
C ALA A 122 7.32 -12.80 5.96
N ALA A 123 7.39 -14.01 5.42
CA ALA A 123 7.48 -15.25 6.20
C ALA A 123 8.87 -15.47 6.85
N TYR A 124 9.90 -14.76 6.40
CA TYR A 124 11.28 -14.91 6.87
C TYR A 124 11.69 -13.86 7.92
N VAL A 125 10.74 -13.18 8.55
CA VAL A 125 11.01 -12.16 9.59
C VAL A 125 10.31 -12.59 10.88
N ASP A 126 11.07 -12.68 11.97
CA ASP A 126 10.51 -13.00 13.29
C ASP A 126 9.88 -11.78 13.98
N GLU A 127 9.27 -11.99 15.14
CA GLU A 127 8.66 -10.93 15.97
C GLU A 127 9.67 -9.85 16.43
N ASN A 128 10.97 -10.14 16.38
CA ASN A 128 12.06 -9.23 16.75
C ASN A 128 12.63 -8.46 15.54
N GLY A 129 12.16 -8.72 14.32
CA GLY A 129 12.71 -8.18 13.07
C GLY A 129 13.99 -8.86 12.58
N ALA A 130 14.35 -10.01 13.14
CA ALA A 130 15.47 -10.83 12.67
C ALA A 130 15.08 -11.66 11.44
N ILE A 131 16.00 -11.80 10.49
CA ILE A 131 15.76 -12.52 9.23
C ILE A 131 16.15 -14.00 9.39
N ASP A 132 15.22 -14.93 9.15
CA ASP A 132 15.49 -16.37 9.13
C ASP A 132 16.28 -16.75 7.86
N THR A 133 17.61 -16.65 7.95
CA THR A 133 18.49 -16.99 6.84
C THR A 133 18.55 -18.49 6.51
N ASP A 134 18.12 -19.37 7.42
CA ASP A 134 18.15 -20.81 7.20
C ASP A 134 16.84 -21.33 6.60
N GLY A 135 15.71 -20.68 6.94
CA GLY A 135 14.47 -20.74 6.18
C GLY A 135 14.66 -20.37 4.71
N ILE A 136 15.23 -19.18 4.45
CA ILE A 136 15.49 -18.71 3.08
C ILE A 136 16.32 -19.72 2.28
N LYS A 137 17.42 -20.27 2.84
CA LYS A 137 18.25 -21.27 2.14
C LYS A 137 17.48 -22.54 1.79
N ARG A 138 16.63 -23.03 2.69
CA ARG A 138 15.82 -24.24 2.49
C ARG A 138 14.84 -24.04 1.34
N ASP A 139 14.12 -22.92 1.37
CA ASP A 139 13.06 -22.65 0.41
C ASP A 139 13.63 -22.27 -0.96
N LEU A 140 14.79 -21.61 -1.04
CA LEU A 140 15.56 -21.44 -2.28
C LEU A 140 15.99 -22.79 -2.88
N ALA A 141 16.48 -23.73 -2.07
CA ALA A 141 16.85 -25.06 -2.54
C ALA A 141 15.65 -25.87 -3.04
N ASP A 142 14.49 -25.77 -2.36
CA ASP A 142 13.25 -26.41 -2.80
C ASP A 142 12.63 -25.71 -4.03
N LEU A 143 12.82 -24.40 -4.19
CA LEU A 143 12.46 -23.65 -5.38
C LEU A 143 13.27 -24.11 -6.61
N LEU A 144 14.58 -24.35 -6.47
CA LEU A 144 15.41 -24.90 -7.55
C LEU A 144 15.01 -26.33 -7.93
N LYS A 145 14.65 -27.19 -6.96
CA LYS A 145 14.13 -28.54 -7.24
C LYS A 145 12.83 -28.49 -8.07
N ARG A 146 11.96 -27.52 -7.77
CA ARG A 146 10.70 -27.27 -8.50
C ARG A 146 10.93 -26.61 -9.87
N LYS A 147 11.91 -25.72 -9.98
CA LYS A 147 12.23 -24.91 -11.17
C LYS A 147 13.70 -25.07 -11.56
N PRO A 148 14.11 -26.26 -12.06
CA PRO A 148 15.52 -26.52 -12.38
C PRO A 148 16.07 -25.65 -13.53
N HIS A 149 15.20 -25.03 -14.34
CA HIS A 149 15.57 -24.09 -15.39
C HIS A 149 15.93 -22.68 -14.85
N TRP A 150 15.69 -22.40 -13.57
CA TRP A 150 16.15 -21.18 -12.88
C TRP A 150 17.55 -21.35 -12.28
N ALA A 151 18.07 -22.58 -12.22
CA ALA A 151 19.44 -22.83 -11.79
C ALA A 151 20.42 -22.19 -12.77
N LYS A 152 21.49 -21.61 -12.22
CA LYS A 152 22.62 -21.10 -12.98
C LYS A 152 23.18 -22.24 -13.83
N PRO A 153 23.34 -22.07 -15.16
CA PRO A 153 23.94 -23.12 -15.97
C PRO A 153 25.33 -23.40 -15.44
N SER A 154 25.60 -24.67 -15.10
CA SER A 154 26.94 -25.12 -14.71
C SER A 154 27.94 -24.64 -15.75
N ASP A 155 29.02 -23.99 -15.33
CA ASP A 155 29.98 -23.34 -16.23
C ASP A 155 30.85 -24.37 -16.97
N THR A 156 30.23 -25.06 -17.93
CA THR A 156 30.87 -26.06 -18.80
C THR A 156 31.69 -25.38 -19.89
N GLY A 157 32.63 -24.55 -19.45
CA GLY A 157 33.66 -23.91 -20.26
C GLY A 157 33.15 -22.79 -21.18
N PRO A 158 34.10 -22.04 -21.78
CA PRO A 158 33.76 -21.01 -22.75
C PRO A 158 32.96 -21.62 -23.90
N ARG A 159 31.74 -21.09 -24.13
CA ARG A 159 30.88 -21.41 -25.27
C ARG A 159 31.55 -20.96 -26.57
N ARG A 160 32.57 -21.70 -27.01
CA ARG A 160 33.15 -21.55 -28.34
C ARG A 160 32.03 -21.83 -29.33
N PRO A 161 31.75 -20.92 -30.29
CA PRO A 161 30.95 -21.28 -31.45
C PRO A 161 31.51 -22.57 -32.03
N ALA A 162 30.64 -23.55 -32.31
CA ALA A 162 31.06 -24.76 -33.00
C ALA A 162 31.79 -24.34 -34.28
N PRO A 163 33.03 -24.80 -34.56
CA PRO A 163 33.77 -24.37 -35.74
C PRO A 163 32.94 -24.60 -37.00
N ASP A 164 32.49 -23.50 -37.61
CA ASP A 164 31.68 -23.56 -38.81
C ASP A 164 32.54 -24.16 -39.93
N ARG A 165 32.14 -25.35 -40.39
CA ARG A 165 32.88 -26.09 -41.42
C ARG A 165 32.87 -25.36 -42.76
N THR A 166 31.99 -24.37 -42.96
CA THR A 166 32.00 -23.49 -44.13
C THR A 166 32.98 -22.33 -43.98
N GLN A 167 33.28 -21.87 -42.76
CA GLN A 167 34.33 -20.88 -42.48
C GLN A 167 35.70 -21.54 -42.30
N GLY A 168 36.45 -21.65 -43.40
CA GLY A 168 37.87 -22.03 -43.39
C GLY A 168 38.20 -23.35 -44.11
N SER A 169 37.21 -24.11 -44.58
CA SER A 169 37.45 -25.35 -45.35
C SER A 169 38.08 -25.12 -46.74
N SER A 170 38.21 -23.87 -47.21
CA SER A 170 38.98 -23.54 -48.42
C SER A 170 40.50 -23.61 -48.24
N GLY A 171 41.00 -23.72 -47.00
CA GLY A 171 42.42 -23.55 -46.68
C GLY A 171 43.35 -24.74 -46.87
N ASN A 172 42.87 -25.94 -47.24
CA ASN A 172 43.68 -27.17 -47.14
C ASN A 172 44.15 -27.78 -48.48
N GLY A 173 44.07 -27.02 -49.59
CA GLY A 173 44.61 -27.42 -50.90
C GLY A 173 46.01 -26.85 -51.16
N ASN A 174 46.11 -25.52 -51.26
CA ASN A 174 47.32 -24.83 -51.73
C ASN A 174 47.76 -23.71 -50.77
N ARG A 175 48.21 -24.05 -49.56
CA ARG A 175 49.04 -23.09 -48.80
C ARG A 175 50.43 -23.11 -49.42
N THR A 176 50.86 -21.98 -49.99
CA THR A 176 52.27 -21.74 -50.26
C THR A 176 53.04 -21.91 -48.94
N SER A 177 54.22 -22.52 -49.01
CA SER A 177 55.05 -22.73 -47.81
C SER A 177 55.26 -21.44 -47.04
N SER A 178 55.31 -21.53 -45.72
CA SER A 178 55.62 -20.40 -44.84
C SER A 178 57.12 -20.20 -44.63
N ASP A 179 57.96 -21.08 -45.20
CA ASP A 179 59.41 -20.91 -45.21
C ASP A 179 59.82 -19.87 -46.28
N PRO A 180 60.46 -18.74 -45.91
CA PRO A 180 60.97 -17.76 -46.86
C PRO A 180 61.96 -18.36 -47.87
N GLY A 181 62.69 -19.43 -47.52
CA GLY A 181 63.58 -20.14 -48.44
C GLY A 181 62.83 -20.82 -49.59
N GLU A 182 61.76 -21.55 -49.28
CA GLU A 182 60.91 -22.21 -50.28
C GLU A 182 60.10 -21.20 -51.11
N ILE A 183 59.63 -20.11 -50.51
CA ILE A 183 58.98 -19.00 -51.24
C ILE A 183 59.95 -18.39 -52.27
N PHE A 184 61.19 -18.09 -51.86
CA PHE A 184 62.20 -17.52 -52.76
C PHE A 184 62.62 -18.52 -53.86
N ALA A 185 62.80 -19.80 -53.53
CA ALA A 185 63.11 -20.84 -54.50
C ALA A 185 61.98 -21.00 -55.54
N GLY A 186 60.72 -20.96 -55.11
CA GLY A 186 59.56 -20.97 -56.00
C GLY A 186 59.55 -19.78 -56.96
N LEU A 187 59.77 -18.56 -56.44
CA LEU A 187 59.83 -17.34 -57.24
C LEU A 187 60.96 -17.37 -58.28
N MET A 188 62.17 -17.79 -57.88
CA MET A 188 63.31 -17.95 -58.80
C MET A 188 63.05 -19.01 -59.88
N THR A 189 62.42 -20.13 -59.50
CA THR A 189 62.06 -21.19 -60.46
C THR A 189 61.03 -20.70 -61.48
N GLN A 190 60.07 -19.86 -61.06
CA GLN A 190 59.08 -19.26 -61.94
C GLN A 190 59.70 -18.23 -62.88
N ALA A 191 60.63 -17.39 -62.40
CA ALA A 191 61.37 -16.43 -63.21
C ALA A 191 62.27 -17.11 -64.27
N LEU A 192 62.85 -18.28 -63.95
CA LEU A 192 63.70 -19.05 -64.86
C LEU A 192 62.92 -19.89 -65.89
N LYS A 193 61.69 -20.32 -65.57
CA LYS A 193 60.79 -21.00 -66.53
C LYS A 193 59.94 -20.05 -67.37
N GLY A 194 59.99 -18.74 -67.10
CA GLY A 194 59.19 -17.71 -67.75
C GLY A 194 59.84 -17.09 -68.99
N ARG A 195 60.57 -17.86 -69.82
CA ARG A 195 61.08 -17.41 -71.12
C ARG A 195 61.24 -18.57 -72.09
#